data_AF-A0A6H1WZH3-F1
#
_entry.id   AF-A0A6H1WZH3-F1
#
_cell.length_a   1.000
_cell.length_b   1.000
_cell.length_c   1.000
_cell.angle_alpha   90.00
_cell.angle_beta   90.00
_cell.angle_gamma   90.00
#
_symmetry.space_group_name_H-M   'P 1'
#
loop_
_entity.id
_entity.type
_entity.pdbx_description
1 polymer ?
#
loop_
_entity_poly.entity_id
_entity_poly.type
_entity_poly.pdbx_seq_one_letter_code
_entity_poly.pdbx_strand_id
1 'polypeptide(L)' 'MECLRCKEELIFLKEYRFDSQDENRGLFKAIFDVEEHLIFKIYVCPKCKHTEFIYSGSSTWLDM' A
#
# COMPACT_ATOMS: atom_id res chain seq x y z
N MET A 1 -9.70 14.48 -1.09
CA MET A 1 -8.79 14.56 0.09
C MET A 1 -7.91 15.77 -0.08
N GLU A 2 -7.55 16.44 1.00
CA GLU A 2 -6.72 17.64 0.97
C GLU A 2 -5.28 17.31 1.35
N CYS A 3 -4.33 17.96 0.69
CA CYS A 3 -2.91 17.81 0.99
C CYS A 3 -2.62 18.40 2.37
N LEU A 4 -2.01 17.63 3.27
CA LEU A 4 -1.74 18.06 4.64
C LEU A 4 -0.81 19.28 4.73
N ARG A 5 -0.03 19.56 3.68
CA ARG A 5 0.91 20.69 3.63
C ARG A 5 0.30 21.99 3.16
N CYS A 6 -0.53 21.94 2.13
CA CYS A 6 -1.00 23.16 1.44
C CYS A 6 -2.51 23.23 1.26
N LYS A 7 -3.24 22.25 1.80
CA LYS A 7 -4.70 22.09 1.77
C LYS A 7 -5.32 22.01 0.37
N GLU A 8 -4.49 21.87 -0.66
CA GLU A 8 -4.93 21.68 -2.04
C GLU A 8 -5.51 20.28 -2.24
N GLU A 9 -6.48 20.13 -3.13
CA GLU A 9 -7.03 18.81 -3.45
C GLU A 9 -5.96 17.88 -4.04
N LEU A 10 -5.87 16.67 -3.47
CA LEU A 10 -4.97 15.62 -3.91
C LEU A 10 -5.54 14.92 -5.15
N ILE A 11 -4.68 14.69 -6.15
CA ILE A 11 -5.04 13.95 -7.36
C ILE A 11 -4.58 12.50 -7.21
N PHE A 12 -5.46 11.56 -7.55
CA PHE A 12 -5.10 10.14 -7.60
C PHE A 12 -4.06 9.89 -8.70
N LEU A 13 -2.96 9.23 -8.35
CA LEU A 13 -1.91 8.89 -9.31
C LEU A 13 -2.03 7.43 -9.77
N LYS A 14 -1.91 6.50 -8.83
CA LYS A 14 -1.94 5.06 -9.10
C LYS A 14 -2.14 4.24 -7.83
N GLU A 15 -2.59 3.01 -8.00
CA GLU A 15 -2.52 1.97 -6.97
C GLU A 15 -1.18 1.24 -7.07
N TYR A 16 -0.57 0.96 -5.93
CA TYR A 16 0.66 0.18 -5.83
C TYR A 16 0.44 -0.99 -4.87
N ARG A 17 0.89 -2.17 -5.27
CA ARG A 17 0.81 -3.39 -4.49
C ARG A 17 2.22 -3.75 -4.06
N PHE A 18 2.44 -3.86 -2.76
CA PHE A 18 3.70 -4.34 -2.20
C PHE A 18 3.52 -5.81 -1.85
N ASP A 19 4.37 -6.65 -2.43
CA ASP A 19 4.50 -8.03 -2.03
C ASP A 19 5.30 -8.03 -0.72
N SER A 20 4.68 -8.42 0.39
CA SER A 20 5.39 -8.51 1.66
C SER A 20 6.32 -9.73 1.64
N GLN A 21 7.54 -9.55 1.16
CA GLN A 21 8.60 -10.52 1.45
C GLN A 21 9.06 -10.31 2.90
N ASP A 22 8.37 -10.99 3.82
CA ASP A 22 8.63 -10.94 5.25
C ASP A 22 10.00 -11.59 5.57
N GLU A 23 10.99 -10.80 6.03
CA GLU A 23 12.32 -11.27 6.46
C GLU A 23 12.27 -12.13 7.74
N ASN A 24 11.14 -12.13 8.47
CA ASN A 24 10.93 -12.93 9.68
C ASN A 24 10.20 -14.25 9.38
N ARG A 25 10.86 -15.15 8.65
CA ARG A 25 10.40 -16.54 8.45
C ARG A 25 10.44 -17.34 9.75
N GLY A 26 9.42 -17.18 10.59
CA GLY A 26 9.15 -18.05 11.73
C GLY A 26 8.59 -19.41 11.29
N LEU A 27 9.07 -20.48 11.93
CA LEU A 27 8.81 -21.90 11.63
C LEU A 27 7.31 -22.29 11.49
N PHE A 28 6.39 -21.48 12.00
CA PHE A 28 4.94 -21.75 12.00
C PHE A 28 4.18 -21.23 10.76
N LYS A 29 4.78 -20.35 9.93
CA LYS A 29 4.16 -19.91 8.67
C LYS A 29 4.48 -20.83 7.47
N ALA A 30 5.33 -21.85 7.64
CA ALA A 30 5.75 -22.75 6.55
C ALA A 30 4.67 -23.77 6.09
N ILE A 31 3.50 -23.81 6.75
CA ILE A 31 2.40 -24.72 6.43
C ILE A 31 1.25 -24.00 5.69
N PHE A 32 1.21 -22.67 5.74
CA PHE A 32 0.21 -21.84 5.07
C PHE A 32 0.92 -20.69 4.34
N ASP A 33 1.13 -20.85 3.02
CA ASP A 33 1.61 -19.79 2.12
C ASP A 33 0.52 -18.70 2.03
N VAL A 34 0.54 -17.77 2.98
CA VAL A 34 -0.33 -16.61 2.97
C VAL A 34 0.53 -15.42 2.54
N GLU A 35 0.64 -15.20 1.24
CA GLU A 35 1.26 -14.01 0.68
C GLU A 35 0.31 -12.81 0.85
N GLU A 36 0.50 -12.08 1.94
CA GLU A 36 -0.20 -10.81 2.16
C GLU A 36 0.36 -9.73 1.21
N HIS A 37 -0.47 -9.28 0.27
CA HIS A 37 -0.13 -8.17 -0.60
C HIS A 37 -0.74 -6.89 -0.02
N LEU A 38 0.10 -5.92 0.35
CA LEU A 38 -0.37 -4.63 0.88
C LEU A 38 -0.68 -3.67 -0.26
N ILE A 39 -1.90 -3.13 -0.28
CA ILE A 39 -2.38 -2.24 -1.34
C ILE A 39 -2.35 -0.80 -0.83
N PHE A 40 -1.62 0.07 -1.54
CA PHE A 40 -1.57 1.49 -1.27
C PHE A 40 -2.06 2.27 -2.48
N LYS A 41 -2.92 3.25 -2.22
CA LYS A 41 -3.31 4.25 -3.22
C LYS A 41 -2.42 5.47 -3.06
N ILE A 42 -1.77 5.85 -4.14
CA ILE A 42 -0.84 6.98 -4.18
C ILE A 42 -1.59 8.19 -4.70
N TYR A 43 -1.53 9.27 -3.92
CA TYR A 43 -2.09 10.56 -4.27
C TYR A 43 -0.99 11.60 -4.34
N VAL A 44 -1.10 12.56 -5.26
CA VAL A 44 -0.11 13.63 -5.44
C VAL A 44 -0.80 14.98 -5.37
N CYS A 45 -0.23 15.88 -4.59
CA CYS A 45 -0.64 17.27 -4.59
C CYS A 45 -0.12 17.99 -5.84
N PRO A 46 -0.99 18.56 -6.70
CA PRO A 46 -0.56 19.24 -7.91
C PRO A 46 0.27 20.50 -7.63
N LYS A 47 0.05 21.14 -6.49
CA LYS A 47 0.66 22.41 -6.08
C LYS A 47 2.05 22.24 -5.48
N CYS A 48 2.19 21.44 -4.42
CA CYS A 48 3.45 21.28 -3.70
C CYS A 48 4.22 20.00 -4.06
N LYS A 49 3.68 19.19 -4.98
CA LYS A 49 4.25 17.90 -5.43
C LYS A 49 4.47 16.87 -4.32
N HIS A 50 3.85 17.07 -3.15
CA HIS A 50 3.89 16.10 -2.07
C HIS A 50 3.07 14.86 -2.46
N THR A 51 3.62 13.68 -2.17
CA THR A 51 2.99 12.40 -2.46
C THR A 51 2.55 11.78 -1.14
N GLU A 52 1.28 11.40 -1.08
CA GLU A 52 0.66 10.77 0.08
C GLU A 52 0.29 9.33 -0.27
N PHE A 53 0.71 8.40 0.59
CA PHE A 53 0.44 6.97 0.45
C PHE A 53 -0.68 6.59 1.42
N ILE A 54 -1.79 6.11 0.86
CA ILE A 54 -2.98 5.79 1.64
C ILE A 54 -3.20 4.30 1.57
N TYR A 55 -3.12 3.66 2.73
CA TYR A 55 -3.42 2.24 2.85
C TYR A 55 -4.87 1.98 2.43
N SER A 56 -5.05 1.14 1.40
CA SER A 56 -6.37 0.80 0.87
C SER A 56 -6.85 -0.59 1.28
N GLY A 57 -5.99 -1.42 1.88
CA GLY A 57 -6.30 -2.78 2.31
C GLY A 57 -5.15 -3.75 2.03
N SER A 58 -5.36 -5.01 2.41
CA SER A 58 -4.49 -6.13 2.06
C SER A 58 -5.31 -7.14 1.25
N SER A 59 -4.70 -7.73 0.23
CA SER A 59 -5.27 -8.92 -0.44
C SER A 59 -4.43 -10.12 -0.07
N THR A 60 -5.05 -11.08 0.61
CA THR A 60 -4.53 -12.44 0.78
C THR A 60 -4.97 -13.27 -0.42
N TRP A 61 -4.01 -13.62 -1.27
CA TRP A 61 -4.23 -14.63 -2.28
C TRP A 61 -3.92 -15.98 -1.62
N LEU A 62 -4.93 -16.83 -1.47
CA LEU A 62 -4.75 -18.24 -1.17
C LEU A 62 -4.46 -18.91 -2.52
N ASP A 63 -3.19 -19.14 -2.83
CA ASP A 63 -2.83 -20.09 -3.88
C ASP A 63 -3.18 -21.49 -3.34
N MET A 64 -4.13 -22.15 -4.01
CA MET A 64 -4.50 -23.54 -3.75
C MET A 64 -3.73 -24.48 -4.67
#